data_AF-A0A820HF71-F1
#
_entry.id   AF-A0A820HF71-F1
#
_cell.length_a   1.000
_cell.length_b   1.000
_cell.length_c   1.000
_cell.angle_alpha   90.00
_cell.angle_beta   90.00
_cell.angle_gamma   90.00
#
_symmetry.space_group_name_H-M   'P 1'
#
loop_
_entity.id
_entity.type
_entity.pdbx_description
1 polymer ?
#
loop_
_entity_poly.entity_id
_entity_poly.type
_entity_poly.pdbx_seq_one_letter_code
_entity_poly.pdbx_strand_id
1 'polypeptide(L)'
;MSLDIPVIDFYPFLNGTDEDREKVSLEIEKLSPKGDLKEDFDLAMELPADDKDRIERGAILYGPNFWPDNLHGFRECIYSEFYLKMLSLGKKLFEAFALSLNLPSNYFKSMCQKPMVTMRLLHYPPQTII
;
A
#
# COMPACT_ATOMS: atom_id res chain seq x y z
N MET A 1 17.96 0.48 27.76
CA MET A 1 16.80 -0.42 27.68
C MET A 1 16.72 -0.87 26.23
N SER A 2 17.08 -2.12 25.92
CA SER A 2 16.95 -2.64 24.55
C SER A 2 15.46 -2.87 24.28
N LEU A 3 14.95 -2.30 23.19
CA LEU A 3 13.64 -2.65 22.67
C LEU A 3 13.82 -3.96 21.89
N ASP A 4 13.44 -5.08 22.51
CA ASP A 4 13.28 -6.33 21.77
C ASP A 4 12.02 -6.22 20.91
N ILE A 5 12.21 -5.84 19.64
CA ILE A 5 11.13 -5.78 18.66
C ILE A 5 10.91 -7.21 18.14
N PRO A 6 9.73 -7.81 18.35
CA PRO A 6 9.43 -9.13 17.83
C PRO A 6 9.45 -9.11 16.30
N VAL A 7 10.18 -10.04 15.69
CA VAL A 7 10.25 -10.22 14.24
C VAL A 7 9.29 -11.33 13.84
N ILE A 8 8.28 -10.99 13.04
CA ILE A 8 7.33 -11.96 12.47
C ILE A 8 7.85 -12.40 11.10
N ASP A 9 7.93 -13.70 10.86
CA ASP A 9 8.22 -14.23 9.52
C ASP A 9 6.94 -14.21 8.67
N PHE A 10 6.87 -13.28 7.72
CA PHE A 10 5.75 -13.15 6.79
C PHE A 10 5.85 -14.09 5.58
N TYR A 11 6.95 -14.82 5.40
CA TYR A 11 7.13 -15.68 4.24
C TYR A 11 6.01 -16.74 4.09
N PRO A 12 5.56 -17.43 5.16
CA PRO A 12 4.46 -18.39 5.07
C PRO A 12 3.13 -17.73 4.72
N PHE A 13 2.89 -16.48 5.14
CA PHE A 13 1.67 -15.75 4.79
C PHE A 13 1.62 -15.45 3.28
N LEU A 14 2.75 -15.00 2.72
CA LEU A 14 2.83 -14.60 1.31
C LEU A 14 2.85 -15.81 0.35
N ASN A 15 3.48 -16.91 0.75
CA ASN A 15 3.79 -18.03 -0.16
C ASN A 15 3.20 -19.37 0.27
N GLY A 16 2.53 -19.44 1.42
CA GLY A 16 2.01 -20.67 2.00
C GLY A 16 0.53 -20.93 1.69
N THR A 17 0.01 -21.93 2.39
CA THR A 17 -1.40 -22.36 2.35
C THR A 17 -2.31 -21.43 3.16
N ASP A 18 -3.63 -21.64 3.08
CA ASP A 18 -4.59 -20.90 3.91
C ASP A 18 -4.35 -21.12 5.40
N GLU A 19 -3.91 -22.32 5.80
CA GLU A 19 -3.53 -22.64 7.18
C GLU A 19 -2.27 -21.87 7.62
N ASP A 20 -1.31 -21.67 6.71
CA ASP A 20 -0.10 -20.89 6.99
C ASP A 20 -0.42 -19.41 7.19
N ARG A 21 -1.36 -18.88 6.38
CA ARG A 21 -1.85 -17.51 6.54
C ARG A 21 -2.56 -17.30 7.87
N GLU A 22 -3.41 -18.25 8.27
CA GLU A 22 -4.12 -18.19 9.55
C GLU A 22 -3.15 -18.22 10.73
N LYS A 23 -2.14 -19.09 10.70
CA LYS A 23 -1.10 -19.15 11.75
C LYS A 23 -0.35 -17.83 11.91
N VAL A 24 0.11 -17.22 10.80
CA VAL A 24 0.81 -15.93 10.85
C VAL A 24 -0.12 -14.81 11.32
N SER A 25 -1.39 -14.81 10.89
CA SER A 25 -2.40 -13.85 11.37
C SER A 25 -2.59 -13.92 12.88
N LEU A 26 -2.69 -15.12 13.45
CA LEU A 26 -2.83 -15.34 14.88
C LEU A 26 -1.57 -14.91 15.67
N GLU A 27 -0.38 -15.04 15.08
CA GLU A 27 0.86 -14.56 15.69
C GLU A 27 0.91 -13.03 15.74
N ILE A 28 0.50 -12.35 14.66
CA ILE A 28 0.34 -10.89 14.62
C ILE A 28 -0.66 -10.42 15.68
N GLU A 29 -1.80 -11.11 15.81
CA GLU A 29 -2.84 -10.78 16.78
C GLU A 29 -2.33 -10.91 18.22
N LYS A 30 -1.53 -11.93 18.53
CA LYS A 30 -0.90 -12.08 19.87
C LYS A 30 0.05 -10.93 20.22
N LEU A 31 0.70 -10.34 19.21
CA LEU A 31 1.66 -9.25 19.40
C LEU A 31 0.99 -7.88 19.51
N SER A 32 -0.26 -7.75 19.04
CA SER A 32 -1.09 -6.57 19.23
C SER A 32 -2.54 -6.97 19.56
N PRO A 33 -2.80 -7.49 20.78
CA PRO A 33 -4.07 -8.12 21.13
C PRO A 33 -5.27 -7.16 21.13
N LYS A 34 -5.04 -5.85 21.05
CA LYS A 34 -6.09 -4.84 20.88
C LYS A 34 -6.14 -4.24 19.47
N GLY A 35 -5.08 -4.38 18.66
CA GLY A 35 -4.90 -3.67 17.40
C GLY A 35 -5.02 -2.14 17.55
N ASP A 36 -5.01 -1.42 16.43
CA ASP A 36 -5.54 -0.06 16.42
C ASP A 36 -7.01 -0.13 16.05
N LEU A 37 -7.85 0.55 16.83
CA LEU A 37 -9.22 0.85 16.41
C LEU A 37 -9.15 1.93 15.34
N LYS A 38 -9.42 1.54 14.09
CA LYS A 38 -9.43 2.40 12.91
C LYS A 38 -10.38 1.85 11.85
N GLU A 39 -10.91 2.73 11.02
CA GLU A 39 -11.50 2.39 9.73
C GLU A 39 -10.58 2.88 8.62
N ASP A 40 -10.56 2.15 7.50
CA ASP A 40 -9.69 2.46 6.39
C ASP A 40 -10.35 2.31 5.02
N PHE A 41 -9.85 3.13 4.08
CA PHE A 41 -10.15 3.02 2.67
C PHE A 41 -8.84 2.87 1.90
N ASP A 42 -8.63 1.68 1.35
CA ASP A 42 -7.46 1.33 0.56
C ASP A 42 -7.69 1.58 -0.93
N LEU A 43 -6.68 2.15 -1.57
CA LEU A 43 -6.63 2.27 -3.02
C LEU A 43 -5.21 2.14 -3.54
N ALA A 44 -5.09 1.87 -4.83
CA ALA A 44 -3.83 1.79 -5.54
C ALA A 44 -3.92 2.49 -6.90
N MET A 45 -2.93 2.25 -7.75
CA MET A 45 -2.97 2.67 -9.15
C MET A 45 -4.19 2.04 -9.82
N GLU A 46 -5.08 2.88 -10.34
CA GLU A 46 -6.27 2.45 -11.04
C GLU A 46 -5.87 1.76 -12.35
N LEU A 47 -6.17 0.47 -12.45
CA LEU A 47 -6.01 -0.31 -13.67
C LEU A 47 -7.34 -0.95 -14.05
N PRO A 48 -7.63 -1.10 -15.35
CA PRO A 48 -8.84 -1.80 -15.77
C PRO A 48 -8.73 -3.30 -15.40
N ALA A 49 -9.87 -3.95 -15.24
CA ALA A 49 -9.93 -5.36 -14.82
C ALA A 49 -9.20 -6.31 -15.80
N ASP A 50 -9.14 -5.92 -17.07
CA ASP A 50 -8.51 -6.63 -18.19
C ASP A 50 -7.08 -6.15 -18.53
N ASP A 51 -6.41 -5.44 -17.62
CA ASP A 51 -5.00 -5.05 -17.82
C ASP A 51 -4.11 -6.28 -18.05
N LYS A 52 -3.60 -6.42 -19.28
CA LYS A 52 -2.83 -7.60 -19.72
C LYS A 52 -1.57 -7.81 -18.90
N ASP A 53 -0.84 -6.74 -18.61
CA ASP A 53 0.42 -6.81 -17.86
C ASP A 53 0.20 -7.32 -16.43
N ARG A 54 -0.87 -6.86 -15.76
CA ARG A 54 -1.31 -7.41 -14.47
C ARG A 54 -1.60 -8.91 -14.57
N ILE A 55 -2.39 -9.32 -15.56
CA ILE A 55 -2.83 -10.72 -15.74
C ILE A 55 -1.63 -11.63 -16.00
N GLU A 56 -0.75 -11.24 -16.94
CA GLU A 56 0.44 -12.01 -17.32
C GLU A 56 1.43 -12.16 -16.16
N ARG A 57 1.60 -11.13 -15.32
CA ARG A 57 2.49 -11.18 -14.16
C ARG A 57 1.86 -11.83 -12.93
N GLY A 58 0.57 -12.16 -12.96
CA GLY A 58 -0.17 -12.57 -11.75
C GLY A 58 -0.10 -11.51 -10.64
N ALA A 59 -0.04 -10.23 -11.02
CA ALA A 59 0.25 -9.15 -10.07
C ALA A 59 -0.94 -8.95 -9.11
N ILE A 60 -0.73 -9.33 -7.86
CA ILE A 60 -1.64 -9.05 -6.75
C ILE A 60 -1.61 -7.56 -6.39
N LEU A 61 -2.71 -7.02 -5.84
CA LEU A 61 -2.88 -5.60 -5.46
C LEU A 61 -2.95 -4.59 -6.62
N TYR A 62 -3.12 -5.07 -7.85
CA TYR A 62 -3.42 -4.26 -9.02
C TYR A 62 -4.85 -4.55 -9.50
N GLY A 63 -5.57 -3.53 -9.95
CA GLY A 63 -6.94 -3.67 -10.46
C GLY A 63 -7.76 -2.37 -10.34
N PRO A 64 -9.06 -2.44 -10.61
CA PRO A 64 -9.95 -1.29 -10.41
C PRO A 64 -10.10 -1.03 -8.91
N ASN A 65 -10.11 0.23 -8.51
CA ASN A 65 -10.39 0.62 -7.14
C ASN A 65 -11.91 0.55 -6.88
N PHE A 66 -12.29 0.17 -5.67
CA PHE A 66 -13.70 0.12 -5.25
C PHE A 66 -14.13 1.49 -4.72
N TRP A 67 -14.64 2.33 -5.61
CA TRP A 67 -15.12 3.67 -5.24
C TRP A 67 -16.55 3.64 -4.70
N PRO A 68 -16.86 4.39 -3.64
CA PRO A 68 -18.23 4.51 -3.13
C PRO A 68 -19.10 5.36 -4.06
N ASP A 69 -20.23 4.80 -4.51
CA ASP A 69 -21.16 5.48 -5.41
C ASP A 69 -21.95 6.62 -4.74
N ASN A 70 -22.06 6.58 -3.41
CA ASN A 70 -22.84 7.55 -2.62
C ASN A 70 -22.04 8.78 -2.15
N LEU A 71 -20.74 8.86 -2.45
CA LEU A 71 -19.87 9.99 -2.05
C LEU A 71 -19.43 10.80 -3.27
N HIS A 72 -20.28 11.76 -3.66
CA HIS A 72 -19.99 12.64 -4.79
C HIS A 72 -18.66 13.40 -4.62
N GLY A 73 -17.82 13.36 -5.65
CA GLY A 73 -16.51 14.04 -5.66
C GLY A 73 -15.41 13.32 -4.87
N PHE A 74 -15.72 12.24 -4.15
CA PHE A 74 -14.72 11.51 -3.36
C PHE A 74 -13.59 10.95 -4.23
N ARG A 75 -13.93 10.22 -5.30
CA ARG A 75 -12.95 9.70 -6.26
C ARG A 75 -12.05 10.79 -6.83
N GLU A 76 -12.64 11.90 -7.27
CA GLU A 76 -11.88 13.00 -7.89
C GLU A 76 -10.90 13.63 -6.89
N CYS A 77 -11.39 13.94 -5.68
CA CYS A 77 -10.57 14.51 -4.62
C CYS A 77 -9.41 13.60 -4.21
N ILE A 78 -9.69 12.31 -4.01
CA ILE A 78 -8.71 11.35 -3.51
C ILE A 78 -7.75 10.90 -4.61
N TYR A 79 -8.26 10.51 -5.78
CA TYR A 79 -7.44 9.95 -6.85
C TYR A 79 -6.77 11.03 -7.70
N SER A 80 -7.58 11.88 -8.33
CA SER A 80 -7.11 12.87 -9.29
C SER A 80 -6.30 13.96 -8.59
N GLU A 81 -6.85 14.52 -7.50
CA GLU A 81 -6.28 15.70 -6.85
C GLU A 81 -5.19 15.38 -5.81
N PHE A 82 -5.16 14.17 -5.26
CA PHE A 82 -4.18 13.80 -4.23
C PHE A 82 -3.26 12.66 -4.66
N TYR A 83 -3.78 11.46 -4.94
CA TYR A 83 -2.97 10.29 -5.28
C TYR A 83 -2.00 10.54 -6.45
N LEU A 84 -2.49 11.09 -7.58
CA LEU A 84 -1.64 11.36 -8.75
C LEU A 84 -0.58 12.44 -8.47
N LYS A 85 -0.88 13.44 -7.62
CA LYS A 85 0.09 14.46 -7.22
C LYS A 85 1.16 13.88 -6.31
N MET A 86 0.78 13.03 -5.37
CA MET A 86 1.72 12.30 -4.51
C MET A 86 2.60 11.33 -5.30
N LEU A 87 2.04 10.66 -6.32
CA LEU A 87 2.81 9.84 -7.25
C LEU A 87 3.84 10.67 -8.04
N SER A 88 3.46 11.87 -8.50
CA SER A 88 4.38 12.80 -9.16
C SER A 88 5.49 13.26 -8.23
N LEU A 89 5.16 13.58 -6.98
CA LEU A 89 6.14 13.94 -5.95
C LEU A 89 7.11 12.78 -5.69
N GLY A 90 6.61 11.56 -5.54
CA GLY A 90 7.44 10.37 -5.37
C GLY A 90 8.45 10.19 -6.51
N LYS A 91 8.02 10.40 -7.76
CA LYS A 91 8.93 10.35 -8.93
C LYS A 91 10.05 11.40 -8.84
N LYS A 92 9.74 12.63 -8.39
CA LYS A 92 10.76 13.67 -8.17
C LYS A 92 11.73 13.31 -7.04
N LEU A 93 11.26 12.65 -5.99
CA LEU A 93 12.15 12.15 -4.92
C LEU A 93 13.12 11.09 -5.46
N PHE A 94 12.66 10.18 -6.33
CA PHE A 94 13.54 9.22 -6.99
C PHE A 94 14.60 9.88 -7.87
N GLU A 95 14.25 10.97 -8.58
CA GLU A 95 15.24 11.76 -9.32
C GLU A 95 16.32 12.35 -8.39
N ALA A 96 15.91 12.88 -7.22
CA ALA A 96 16.84 13.40 -6.22
C ALA A 96 17.73 12.29 -5.63
N PHE A 97 17.16 11.12 -5.34
CA PHE A 97 17.93 9.96 -4.86
C PHE A 97 18.96 9.50 -5.88
N ALA A 98 18.60 9.43 -7.17
CA ALA A 98 19.54 9.08 -8.22
C ALA A 98 20.75 10.04 -8.25
N LEU A 99 20.49 11.35 -8.16
CA LEU A 99 21.56 12.36 -8.10
C LEU A 99 22.46 12.20 -6.86
N SER A 100 21.88 11.92 -5.69
CA SER A 100 22.68 11.67 -4.46
C SER A 100 23.59 10.44 -4.55
N LEU A 101 23.23 9.49 -5.42
CA LEU A 101 24.00 8.28 -5.70
C LEU A 101 24.99 8.46 -6.86
N ASN A 102 25.16 9.68 -7.37
CA ASN A 102 25.95 9.99 -8.58
C ASN A 102 25.47 9.22 -9.83
N LEU A 103 24.16 8.95 -9.92
CA LEU A 103 23.51 8.36 -11.08
C LEU A 103 22.80 9.44 -11.91
N PRO A 104 22.49 9.18 -13.19
CA PRO A 104 21.60 10.04 -13.97
C PRO A 104 20.26 10.23 -13.27
N SER A 105 19.68 11.44 -13.26
CA SER A 105 18.40 11.70 -12.57
C SER A 105 17.26 10.80 -13.02
N ASN A 106 17.28 10.33 -14.27
CA ASN A 106 16.29 9.43 -14.84
C ASN A 106 16.56 7.94 -14.59
N TYR A 107 17.57 7.59 -13.78
CA TYR A 107 18.01 6.20 -13.57
C TYR A 107 16.86 5.26 -13.17
N PHE A 108 15.96 5.69 -12.27
CA PHE A 108 14.83 4.89 -11.82
C PHE A 108 13.58 4.98 -12.70
N LYS A 109 13.57 5.83 -13.74
CA LYS A 109 12.36 6.17 -14.50
C LYS A 109 11.72 4.94 -15.17
N SER A 110 12.52 4.02 -15.70
CA SER A 110 12.03 2.78 -16.31
C SER A 110 11.43 1.80 -15.29
N MET A 111 11.89 1.85 -14.05
CA MET A 111 11.43 0.99 -12.96
C MET A 111 10.08 1.49 -12.38
N CYS A 112 9.73 2.75 -12.60
CA CYS A 112 8.53 3.39 -12.05
C CYS A 112 7.41 3.64 -13.10
N GLN A 113 7.28 2.78 -14.11
CA GLN A 113 6.23 2.92 -15.14
C GLN A 113 4.84 2.51 -14.64
N LYS A 114 4.74 1.32 -14.03
CA LYS A 114 3.55 0.82 -13.31
C LYS A 114 3.96 0.48 -11.87
N PRO A 115 4.23 1.50 -11.03
CA PRO A 115 4.70 1.26 -9.68
C PRO A 115 3.56 0.76 -8.78
N MET A 116 3.92 -0.11 -7.83
CA MET A 116 3.01 -0.60 -6.79
C MET A 116 2.86 0.47 -5.70
N VAL A 117 2.15 1.56 -6.02
CA VAL A 117 1.88 2.64 -5.06
C VAL A 117 0.47 2.47 -4.53
N THR A 118 0.38 2.14 -3.24
CA THR A 118 -0.87 2.08 -2.49
C THR A 118 -1.04 3.35 -1.66
N MET A 119 -2.29 3.71 -1.37
CA MET A 119 -2.67 4.76 -0.45
C MET A 119 -3.78 4.25 0.45
N ARG A 120 -3.63 4.51 1.74
CA ARG A 120 -4.61 4.16 2.76
C ARG A 120 -5.12 5.42 3.42
N LEU A 121 -6.41 5.68 3.32
CA LEU A 121 -7.07 6.72 4.11
C LEU A 121 -7.45 6.11 5.45
N LEU A 122 -7.08 6.75 6.54
CA LEU A 122 -7.26 6.23 7.89
C LEU A 122 -8.11 7.20 8.70
N HIS A 123 -9.16 6.69 9.34
CA HIS A 123 -9.88 7.39 10.38
C HIS A 123 -9.75 6.62 11.71
N TYR A 124 -9.22 7.31 12.71
CA TYR A 124 -9.09 6.79 14.07
C TYR A 124 -10.20 7.40 14.92
N PRO A 125 -11.22 6.62 15.33
CA PRO A 125 -12.28 7.14 16.17
C PRO A 125 -11.74 7.52 17.56
N PRO A 126 -12.38 8.48 18.26
CA PRO A 126 -12.02 8.82 19.63
C PRO A 126 -12.03 7.60 20.55
N GLN A 127 -10.95 7.41 21.31
CA GLN A 127 -10.85 6.32 22.28
C GLN A 127 -11.26 6.82 23.66
N THR A 128 -12.16 6.08 24.31
CA THR A 128 -12.43 6.27 25.73
C THR A 128 -11.18 5.86 26.52
N ILE A 129 -10.63 6.81 27.27
CA ILE A 129 -9.61 6.50 28.29
C ILE A 129 -10.33 5.70 29.37
N ILE A 130 -9.90 4.46 29.59
CA ILE A 130 -10.33 3.61 30.72
C ILE A 130 -9.30 3.72 31.82
#